data_AF-A0A927XS56-F1
#
_entry.id   AF-A0A927XS56-F1
#
_cell.length_a   1.000
_cell.length_b   1.000
_cell.length_c   1.000
_cell.angle_alpha   90.00
_cell.angle_beta   90.00
_cell.angle_gamma   90.00
#
_symmetry.space_group_name_H-M   'P 1'
#
loop_
_entity.id
_entity.type
_entity.pdbx_description
1 polymer ?
#
loop_
_entity_poly.entity_id
_entity_poly.type
_entity_poly.pdbx_seq_one_letter_code
_entity_poly.pdbx_strand_id
1 'polypeptide(L)'
;MKSKSAWSRSRAVFRHRYHSILTDKWKEAFTSVLPITLIVLVLCFLWMPAPSGAMLGFLAGAALLIIGMGLFTLGTDLAMTPIGEHVGAAMTRSKKLWIVLLLSFLLGVIVTISEPDLQVLAQQVPGVPNMVIIIAVAIGVGLFLVVAMLRILFKIPMKWLLFGCYIGVFVLARFVPDAFLAVAFDSGGVTTGPMTVPFILALGVGVSSLRVDSNAENDSFGLVALCSVGPILAVMLLGIIFRPTEAAYAAATLPEAADTLELTGMFTHAIPHYMGEVAIALLPILAFFLISHFKILHLPLRELVRILIGILYTYVGLTLFLTGVNVGFMPMGSFLGGSLAALDVRWILVPLGMLIGYYVVSAEPAVHVLSKQVYDLTAGAIPQKTLGMSLSISVAISVGLAMLRILTGLNILYFLIPGYAIALILMFLVPPIFTSIAFDSGGVASGPMTATFLLPMAMGACTALGGNVASDAFGVVAMVAMTPLITLQILGLVYKLKQKKSPAAETVAEPVEDIIE
;
A
#
# COMPACT_ATOMS: atom_id res chain seq x y z
N MET A 1 5.79 34.76 37.94
CA MET A 1 5.78 35.14 36.50
C MET A 1 6.61 34.26 35.54
N LYS A 2 7.42 33.28 36.00
CA LYS A 2 8.24 32.42 35.11
C LYS A 2 7.55 31.16 34.54
N SER A 3 6.35 30.77 35.02
CA SER A 3 5.66 29.55 34.57
C SER A 3 4.77 29.74 33.31
N LYS A 4 4.20 30.93 33.09
CA LYS A 4 3.37 31.22 31.91
C LYS A 4 4.17 31.30 30.59
N SER A 5 5.46 31.62 30.63
CA SER A 5 6.31 31.74 29.42
C SER A 5 6.85 30.40 28.90
N ALA A 6 7.06 29.41 29.77
CA ALA A 6 7.41 28.05 29.38
C ALA A 6 6.20 27.34 28.72
N TRP A 7 4.99 27.59 29.23
CA TRP A 7 3.75 27.04 28.69
C TRP A 7 3.35 27.67 27.34
N SER A 8 3.61 28.97 27.13
CA SER A 8 3.36 29.62 25.83
C SER A 8 4.38 29.21 24.76
N ARG A 9 5.67 29.04 25.12
CA ARG A 9 6.68 28.51 24.20
C ARG A 9 6.43 27.06 23.82
N SER A 10 6.02 26.21 24.78
CA SER A 10 5.66 24.82 24.49
C SER A 10 4.42 24.74 23.58
N ARG A 11 3.39 25.59 23.78
CA ARG A 11 2.26 25.71 22.84
C ARG A 11 2.67 26.20 21.46
N ALA A 12 3.60 27.16 21.35
CA ALA A 12 4.06 27.68 20.06
C ALA A 12 4.85 26.61 19.28
N VAL A 13 5.75 25.87 19.93
CA VAL A 13 6.49 24.74 19.33
C VAL A 13 5.54 23.60 18.96
N PHE A 14 4.55 23.30 19.81
CA PHE A 14 3.53 22.28 19.53
C PHE A 14 2.63 22.68 18.35
N ARG A 15 2.19 23.95 18.28
CA ARG A 15 1.37 24.48 17.18
C ARG A 15 2.15 24.54 15.87
N HIS A 16 3.44 24.87 15.91
CA HIS A 16 4.31 24.90 14.73
C HIS A 16 4.60 23.49 14.19
N ARG A 17 4.78 22.49 15.08
CA ARG A 17 4.96 21.08 14.69
C ARG A 17 3.67 20.46 14.14
N TYR A 18 2.50 20.79 14.68
CA TYR A 18 1.22 20.31 14.12
C TYR A 18 0.84 21.00 12.81
N HIS A 19 1.08 22.31 12.68
CA HIS A 19 0.87 23.00 11.40
C HIS A 19 1.78 22.46 10.31
N SER A 20 3.06 22.16 10.61
CA SER A 20 3.97 21.58 9.63
C SER A 20 3.50 20.20 9.18
N ILE A 21 3.15 19.30 10.11
CA ILE A 21 2.64 17.95 9.79
C ILE A 21 1.38 18.05 8.92
N LEU A 22 0.43 18.92 9.30
CA LEU A 22 -0.80 19.10 8.52
C LEU A 22 -0.48 19.59 7.10
N THR A 23 0.36 20.62 6.96
CA THR A 23 0.75 21.13 5.64
C THR A 23 1.52 20.11 4.82
N ASP A 24 2.31 19.25 5.45
CA ASP A 24 3.08 18.21 4.78
C ASP A 24 2.12 17.11 4.26
N LYS A 25 1.12 16.68 5.05
CA LYS A 25 0.10 15.73 4.60
C LYS A 25 -0.80 16.25 3.48
N TRP A 26 -1.15 17.54 3.53
CA TRP A 26 -1.89 18.16 2.42
C TRP A 26 -1.05 18.25 1.15
N LYS A 27 0.24 18.57 1.27
CA LYS A 27 1.16 18.58 0.14
C LYS A 27 1.32 17.18 -0.43
N GLU A 28 1.54 16.18 0.42
CA GLU A 28 1.62 14.76 0.04
C GLU A 28 0.39 14.37 -0.77
N ALA A 29 -0.82 14.55 -0.22
CA ALA A 29 -2.06 14.21 -0.91
C ALA A 29 -2.23 14.96 -2.24
N PHE A 30 -1.90 16.27 -2.28
CA PHE A 30 -1.97 17.06 -3.50
C PHE A 30 -0.98 16.56 -4.56
N THR A 31 0.26 16.27 -4.16
CA THR A 31 1.29 15.77 -5.07
C THR A 31 0.94 14.40 -5.64
N SER A 32 0.29 13.52 -4.86
CA SER A 32 -0.14 12.19 -5.29
C SER A 32 -1.23 12.21 -6.37
N VAL A 33 -2.22 13.09 -6.22
CA VAL A 33 -3.42 13.09 -7.09
C VAL A 33 -3.26 14.00 -8.30
N LEU A 34 -2.66 15.18 -8.11
CA LEU A 34 -2.61 16.22 -9.14
C LEU A 34 -2.00 15.77 -10.47
N PRO A 35 -0.86 15.05 -10.52
CA PRO A 35 -0.27 14.63 -11.79
C PRO A 35 -1.21 13.76 -12.62
N ILE A 36 -1.90 12.82 -11.96
CA ILE A 36 -2.86 11.93 -12.61
C ILE A 36 -4.07 12.74 -13.09
N THR A 37 -4.61 13.63 -12.24
CA THR A 37 -5.69 14.54 -12.62
C THR A 37 -5.33 15.40 -13.84
N LEU A 38 -4.13 15.95 -13.88
CA LEU A 38 -3.66 16.76 -15.02
C LEU A 38 -3.53 15.92 -16.29
N ILE A 39 -2.97 14.71 -16.21
CA ILE A 39 -2.90 13.80 -17.35
C ILE A 39 -4.31 13.51 -17.88
N VAL A 40 -5.24 13.15 -16.99
CA VAL A 40 -6.65 12.89 -17.36
C VAL A 40 -7.28 14.09 -18.04
N LEU A 41 -7.13 15.30 -17.48
CA LEU A 41 -7.68 16.51 -18.08
C LEU A 41 -7.12 16.77 -19.47
N VAL A 42 -5.80 16.66 -19.65
CA VAL A 42 -5.15 16.86 -20.94
C VAL A 42 -5.67 15.85 -21.98
N LEU A 43 -5.77 14.58 -21.61
CA LEU A 43 -6.31 13.54 -22.49
C LEU A 43 -7.76 13.82 -22.87
N CYS A 44 -8.60 14.17 -21.89
CA CYS A 44 -10.00 14.41 -22.12
C CYS A 44 -10.28 15.66 -22.96
N PHE A 45 -9.49 16.73 -22.80
CA PHE A 45 -9.63 17.95 -23.59
C PHE A 45 -9.08 17.82 -25.01
N LEU A 46 -8.02 17.04 -25.22
CA LEU A 46 -7.35 16.97 -26.52
C LEU A 46 -7.82 15.78 -27.38
N TRP A 47 -8.04 14.61 -26.79
CA TRP A 47 -8.19 13.36 -27.54
C TRP A 47 -9.49 12.61 -27.24
N MET A 48 -10.01 12.69 -26.01
CA MET A 48 -11.12 11.83 -25.55
C MET A 48 -12.20 12.63 -24.82
N PRO A 49 -13.10 13.30 -25.55
CA PRO A 49 -14.10 14.16 -24.94
C PRO A 49 -14.99 13.35 -23.99
N ALA A 50 -14.76 13.51 -22.69
CA ALA A 50 -15.59 12.89 -21.68
C ALA A 50 -16.93 13.66 -21.58
N PRO A 51 -18.05 12.97 -21.27
CA PRO A 51 -19.29 13.65 -20.93
C PRO A 51 -19.07 14.68 -19.81
N SER A 52 -19.74 15.83 -19.88
CA SER A 52 -19.59 16.93 -18.92
C SER A 52 -19.85 16.48 -17.48
N GLY A 53 -20.88 15.65 -17.26
CA GLY A 53 -21.20 15.06 -15.96
C GLY A 53 -20.07 14.18 -15.42
N ALA A 54 -19.48 13.32 -16.25
CA ALA A 54 -18.34 12.49 -15.88
C ALA A 54 -17.09 13.33 -15.55
N MET A 55 -16.83 14.40 -16.31
CA MET A 55 -15.71 15.31 -16.07
C MET A 55 -15.85 16.07 -14.74
N LEU A 56 -17.04 16.62 -14.47
CA LEU A 56 -17.33 17.29 -13.21
C LEU A 56 -17.28 16.30 -12.03
N GLY A 57 -17.76 15.06 -12.25
CA GLY A 57 -17.73 14.00 -11.25
C GLY A 57 -16.30 13.59 -10.93
N PHE A 58 -15.44 13.48 -11.94
CA PHE A 58 -14.02 13.26 -11.77
C PHE A 58 -13.33 14.38 -11.00
N LEU A 59 -13.60 15.65 -11.32
CA LEU A 59 -13.01 16.79 -10.62
C LEU A 59 -13.47 16.89 -9.15
N ALA A 60 -14.77 16.70 -8.89
CA ALA A 60 -15.32 16.63 -7.55
C ALA A 60 -14.73 15.44 -6.77
N GLY A 61 -14.64 14.27 -7.42
CA GLY A 61 -14.02 13.07 -6.89
C GLY A 61 -12.55 13.28 -6.55
N ALA A 62 -11.77 13.90 -7.44
CA ALA A 62 -10.36 14.23 -7.21
C ALA A 62 -10.19 15.20 -6.03
N ALA A 63 -11.06 16.21 -5.90
CA ALA A 63 -11.04 17.12 -4.75
C ALA A 63 -11.33 16.37 -3.43
N LEU A 64 -12.36 15.51 -3.42
CA LEU A 64 -12.67 14.67 -2.26
C LEU A 64 -11.55 13.67 -1.94
N LEU A 65 -10.87 13.14 -2.95
CA LEU A 65 -9.75 12.22 -2.80
C LEU A 65 -8.55 12.93 -2.15
N ILE A 66 -8.21 14.15 -2.59
CA ILE A 66 -7.14 14.96 -1.96
C ILE A 66 -7.47 15.25 -0.49
N ILE A 67 -8.71 15.70 -0.21
CA ILE A 67 -9.15 15.98 1.16
C ILE A 67 -9.18 14.71 2.00
N GLY A 68 -9.71 13.63 1.44
CA GLY A 68 -9.84 12.33 2.08
C GLY A 68 -8.48 11.76 2.46
N MET A 69 -7.54 11.67 1.51
CA MET A 69 -6.19 11.17 1.76
C MET A 69 -5.42 12.02 2.77
N GLY A 70 -5.53 13.35 2.71
CA GLY A 70 -4.87 14.25 3.66
C GLY A 70 -5.35 14.04 5.10
N LEU A 71 -6.66 13.96 5.32
CA LEU A 71 -7.24 13.67 6.63
C LEU A 71 -6.96 12.25 7.10
N PHE A 72 -7.04 11.29 6.18
CA PHE A 72 -6.82 9.88 6.47
C PHE A 72 -5.39 9.61 6.92
N THR A 73 -4.39 10.03 6.13
CA THR A 73 -2.95 9.86 6.46
C THR A 73 -2.56 10.61 7.74
N LEU A 74 -3.17 11.77 8.01
CA LEU A 74 -3.02 12.44 9.30
C LEU A 74 -3.60 11.60 10.44
N GLY A 75 -4.79 11.02 10.24
CA GLY A 75 -5.44 10.15 11.20
C GLY A 75 -4.62 8.90 11.50
N THR A 76 -4.04 8.27 10.48
CA THR A 76 -3.19 7.07 10.63
C THR A 76 -1.94 7.37 11.46
N ASP A 77 -1.26 8.49 11.22
CA ASP A 77 -0.08 8.92 12.00
C ASP A 77 -0.43 9.25 13.46
N LEU A 78 -1.65 9.75 13.72
CA LEU A 78 -2.11 10.09 15.07
C LEU A 78 -2.67 8.91 15.86
N ALA A 79 -3.11 7.84 15.18
CA ALA A 79 -3.75 6.68 15.79
C ALA A 79 -2.99 5.37 15.53
N MET A 80 -2.86 4.94 14.28
CA MET A 80 -2.36 3.59 13.94
C MET A 80 -0.92 3.39 14.37
N THR A 81 -0.03 4.34 14.07
CA THR A 81 1.39 4.29 14.48
C THR A 81 1.55 4.15 16.00
N PRO A 82 0.99 5.05 16.85
CA PRO A 82 1.12 4.91 18.29
C PRO A 82 0.42 3.66 18.84
N ILE A 83 -0.72 3.24 18.28
CA ILE A 83 -1.35 1.97 18.68
C ILE A 83 -0.38 0.80 18.44
N GLY A 84 0.25 0.75 17.26
CA GLY A 84 1.22 -0.29 16.90
C GLY A 84 2.42 -0.32 17.86
N GLU A 85 3.04 0.84 18.14
CA GLU A 85 4.18 0.96 19.04
C GLU A 85 3.84 0.51 20.48
N HIS A 86 2.76 1.05 21.05
CA HIS A 86 2.36 0.74 22.42
C HIS A 86 1.98 -0.73 22.59
N VAL A 87 1.20 -1.27 21.66
CA VAL A 87 0.75 -2.66 21.70
C VAL A 87 1.92 -3.61 21.47
N GLY A 88 2.80 -3.33 20.50
CA GLY A 88 4.02 -4.11 20.25
C GLY A 88 4.96 -4.17 21.46
N ALA A 89 5.17 -3.03 22.13
CA ALA A 89 5.95 -2.97 23.36
C ALA A 89 5.30 -3.77 24.50
N ALA A 90 3.97 -3.66 24.66
CA ALA A 90 3.24 -4.40 25.69
C ALA A 90 3.23 -5.92 25.43
N MET A 91 3.10 -6.33 24.16
CA MET A 91 3.17 -7.74 23.72
C MET A 91 4.48 -8.39 24.16
N THR A 92 5.60 -7.71 23.94
CA THR A 92 6.94 -8.23 24.26
C THR A 92 7.18 -8.30 25.77
N ARG A 93 6.63 -7.35 26.54
CA ARG A 93 6.68 -7.40 28.02
C ARG A 93 5.92 -8.58 28.62
N SER A 94 4.87 -9.07 27.94
CA SER A 94 4.03 -10.15 28.47
C SER A 94 4.78 -11.49 28.66
N LYS A 95 5.92 -11.68 27.99
CA LYS A 95 6.77 -12.89 27.96
C LYS A 95 6.05 -14.21 27.59
N LYS A 96 4.75 -14.18 27.31
CA LYS A 96 3.94 -15.35 26.99
C LYS A 96 3.77 -15.45 25.47
N LEU A 97 4.43 -16.42 24.86
CA LEU A 97 4.42 -16.62 23.42
C LEU A 97 3.00 -16.65 22.85
N TRP A 98 2.08 -17.41 23.46
CA TRP A 98 0.71 -17.52 22.96
C TRP A 98 -0.05 -16.18 22.92
N ILE A 99 0.23 -15.24 23.83
CA ILE A 99 -0.35 -13.89 23.80
C ILE A 99 0.20 -13.09 22.61
N VAL A 100 1.50 -13.22 22.33
CA VAL A 100 2.13 -12.58 21.16
C VAL A 100 1.51 -13.11 19.87
N LEU A 101 1.30 -14.43 19.76
CA LEU A 101 0.69 -15.04 18.58
C LEU A 101 -0.78 -14.64 18.41
N LEU A 102 -1.57 -14.67 19.48
CA LEU A 102 -2.99 -14.30 19.42
C LEU A 102 -3.18 -12.82 19.07
N LEU A 103 -2.42 -11.93 19.72
CA LEU A 103 -2.51 -10.49 19.46
C LEU A 103 -2.00 -10.12 18.07
N SER A 104 -0.89 -10.71 17.61
CA SER A 104 -0.41 -10.48 16.24
C SER A 104 -1.41 -10.96 15.20
N PHE A 105 -1.99 -12.15 15.36
CA PHE A 105 -3.04 -12.64 14.46
C PHE A 105 -4.23 -11.67 14.40
N LEU A 106 -4.77 -11.30 15.57
CA LEU A 106 -5.97 -10.47 15.67
C LEU A 106 -5.71 -9.04 15.14
N LEU A 107 -4.54 -8.48 15.44
CA LEU A 107 -4.13 -7.17 14.90
C LEU A 107 -3.98 -7.20 13.39
N GLY A 108 -3.34 -8.24 12.84
CA GLY A 108 -3.20 -8.38 11.39
C GLY A 108 -4.56 -8.44 10.70
N VAL A 109 -5.49 -9.26 11.21
CA VAL A 109 -6.87 -9.33 10.69
C VAL A 109 -7.56 -7.97 10.76
N ILE A 110 -7.54 -7.34 11.93
CA ILE A 110 -8.27 -6.09 12.17
C ILE A 110 -7.75 -4.96 11.28
N VAL A 111 -6.43 -4.79 11.20
CA VAL A 111 -5.81 -3.71 10.42
C VAL A 111 -6.07 -3.90 8.93
N THR A 112 -6.00 -5.14 8.44
CA THR A 112 -6.27 -5.44 7.03
C THR A 112 -7.74 -5.22 6.65
N ILE A 113 -8.71 -5.53 7.52
CA ILE A 113 -10.12 -5.21 7.26
C ILE A 113 -10.33 -3.69 7.09
N SER A 114 -9.54 -2.89 7.81
CA SER A 114 -9.56 -1.44 7.76
C SER A 114 -8.72 -0.83 6.63
N GLU A 115 -8.10 -1.64 5.77
CA GLU A 115 -7.29 -1.15 4.65
C GLU A 115 -8.20 -0.68 3.50
N PRO A 116 -8.20 0.62 3.14
CA PRO A 116 -9.04 1.14 2.04
C PRO A 116 -8.75 0.48 0.69
N ASP A 117 -7.48 0.20 0.39
CA ASP A 117 -7.09 -0.33 -0.91
C ASP A 117 -7.66 -1.74 -1.14
N LEU A 118 -7.79 -2.52 -0.06
CA LEU A 118 -8.47 -3.81 -0.07
C LEU A 118 -9.98 -3.68 -0.30
N GLN A 119 -10.61 -2.64 0.26
CA GLN A 119 -12.04 -2.37 0.03
C GLN A 119 -12.29 -2.03 -1.45
N VAL A 120 -11.44 -1.20 -2.03
CA VAL A 120 -11.49 -0.83 -3.45
C VAL A 120 -11.26 -2.05 -4.34
N LEU A 121 -10.26 -2.89 -4.04
CA LEU A 121 -10.03 -4.13 -4.78
C LEU A 121 -11.26 -5.06 -4.69
N ALA A 122 -11.81 -5.27 -3.50
CA ALA A 122 -12.92 -6.19 -3.27
C ALA A 122 -14.18 -5.79 -4.06
N GLN A 123 -14.43 -4.48 -4.25
CA GLN A 123 -15.53 -3.97 -5.08
C GLN A 123 -15.33 -4.24 -6.58
N GLN A 124 -14.09 -4.47 -7.02
CA GLN A 124 -13.75 -4.67 -8.42
C GLN A 124 -13.70 -6.16 -8.83
N VAL A 125 -13.59 -7.09 -7.88
CA VAL A 125 -13.46 -8.53 -8.18
C VAL A 125 -14.82 -9.11 -8.57
N PRO A 126 -14.97 -9.67 -9.79
CA PRO A 126 -16.23 -10.24 -10.22
C PRO A 126 -16.52 -11.60 -9.57
N GLY A 127 -17.79 -11.86 -9.27
CA GLY A 127 -18.26 -13.21 -8.88
C GLY A 127 -17.98 -13.65 -7.45
N VAL A 128 -17.44 -12.77 -6.59
CA VAL A 128 -17.20 -13.07 -5.18
C VAL A 128 -17.71 -11.92 -4.31
N PRO A 129 -18.46 -12.18 -3.23
CA PRO A 129 -18.89 -11.12 -2.33
C PRO A 129 -17.71 -10.40 -1.68
N ASN A 130 -17.75 -9.07 -1.64
CA ASN A 130 -16.66 -8.22 -1.15
C ASN A 130 -16.15 -8.67 0.24
N MET A 131 -17.08 -8.94 1.17
CA MET A 131 -16.74 -9.37 2.53
C MET A 131 -16.02 -10.73 2.58
N VAL A 132 -16.28 -11.65 1.65
CA VAL A 132 -15.59 -12.94 1.60
C VAL A 132 -14.12 -12.73 1.23
N ILE A 133 -13.85 -11.87 0.24
CA ILE A 133 -12.47 -11.50 -0.14
C ILE A 133 -11.78 -10.79 1.02
N ILE A 134 -12.41 -9.77 1.60
CA ILE A 134 -11.82 -8.97 2.68
C ILE A 134 -11.46 -9.86 3.87
N ILE A 135 -12.36 -10.74 4.31
CA ILE A 135 -12.10 -11.65 5.43
C ILE A 135 -11.02 -12.67 5.09
N ALA A 136 -11.05 -13.27 3.90
CA ALA A 136 -10.02 -14.24 3.49
C ALA A 136 -8.62 -13.59 3.48
N VAL A 137 -8.51 -12.42 2.87
CA VAL A 137 -7.27 -11.64 2.81
C VAL A 137 -6.80 -11.26 4.23
N ALA A 138 -7.70 -10.76 5.07
CA ALA A 138 -7.39 -10.39 6.45
C ALA A 138 -6.89 -11.58 7.30
N ILE A 139 -7.51 -12.75 7.17
CA ILE A 139 -7.02 -13.98 7.80
C ILE A 139 -5.63 -14.34 7.27
N GLY A 140 -5.40 -14.24 5.96
CA GLY A 140 -4.09 -14.44 5.34
C GLY A 140 -3.01 -13.54 5.95
N VAL A 141 -3.27 -12.24 6.05
CA VAL A 141 -2.34 -11.28 6.69
C VAL A 141 -2.12 -11.63 8.15
N GLY A 142 -3.18 -11.90 8.91
CA GLY A 142 -3.08 -12.27 10.33
C GLY A 142 -2.17 -13.48 10.56
N LEU A 143 -2.34 -14.56 9.76
CA LEU A 143 -1.49 -15.75 9.85
C LEU A 143 -0.03 -15.44 9.51
N PHE A 144 0.22 -14.64 8.48
CA PHE A 144 1.59 -14.30 8.10
C PHE A 144 2.25 -13.28 9.03
N LEU A 145 1.47 -12.41 9.68
CA LEU A 145 1.97 -11.55 10.74
C LEU A 145 2.43 -12.39 11.95
N VAL A 146 1.72 -13.46 12.28
CA VAL A 146 2.18 -14.45 13.29
C VAL A 146 3.53 -15.05 12.87
N VAL A 147 3.65 -15.51 11.62
CA VAL A 147 4.90 -16.07 11.08
C VAL A 147 6.03 -15.03 11.14
N ALA A 148 5.73 -13.77 10.81
CA ALA A 148 6.67 -12.66 10.84
C ALA A 148 7.14 -12.34 12.28
N MET A 149 6.23 -12.40 13.26
CA MET A 149 6.59 -12.26 14.69
C MET A 149 7.43 -13.44 15.19
N LEU A 150 7.10 -14.67 14.78
CA LEU A 150 7.88 -15.87 15.10
C LEU A 150 9.29 -15.79 14.51
N ARG A 151 9.44 -15.26 13.29
CA ARG A 151 10.74 -15.00 12.66
C ARG A 151 11.59 -14.11 13.55
N ILE A 152 11.07 -12.99 14.03
CA ILE A 152 11.80 -12.08 14.94
C ILE A 152 12.19 -12.83 16.21
N LEU A 153 11.25 -13.54 16.84
CA LEU A 153 11.49 -14.21 18.12
C LEU A 153 12.56 -15.31 18.01
N PHE A 154 12.47 -16.16 16.98
CA PHE A 154 13.37 -17.29 16.76
C PHE A 154 14.62 -16.95 15.90
N LYS A 155 14.80 -15.69 15.52
CA LYS A 155 15.93 -15.22 14.69
C LYS A 155 16.05 -15.98 13.36
N ILE A 156 14.91 -16.26 12.71
CA ILE A 156 14.89 -16.97 11.44
C ILE A 156 15.32 -16.00 10.32
N PRO A 157 16.31 -16.36 9.49
CA PRO A 157 16.75 -15.54 8.37
C PRO A 157 15.63 -15.33 7.34
N MET A 158 15.36 -14.06 7.01
CA MET A 158 14.27 -13.66 6.11
C MET A 158 14.30 -14.38 4.75
N LYS A 159 15.50 -14.50 4.18
CA LYS A 159 15.69 -15.03 2.83
C LYS A 159 15.10 -16.43 2.63
N TRP A 160 15.23 -17.30 3.63
CA TRP A 160 14.75 -18.67 3.55
C TRP A 160 13.23 -18.75 3.68
N LEU A 161 12.65 -17.85 4.47
CA LEU A 161 11.20 -17.78 4.65
C LEU A 161 10.53 -17.29 3.36
N LEU A 162 11.00 -16.17 2.79
CA LEU A 162 10.49 -15.67 1.51
C LEU A 162 10.67 -16.68 0.39
N PHE A 163 11.83 -17.33 0.30
CA PHE A 163 12.09 -18.34 -0.72
C PHE A 163 11.10 -19.52 -0.63
N GLY A 164 10.89 -20.08 0.57
CA GLY A 164 9.93 -21.16 0.78
C GLY A 164 8.48 -20.73 0.50
N CYS A 165 8.11 -19.53 0.95
CA CYS A 165 6.78 -18.95 0.73
C CYS A 165 6.46 -18.77 -0.75
N TYR A 166 7.35 -18.13 -1.54
CA TYR A 166 7.11 -17.91 -2.96
C TYR A 166 7.18 -19.20 -3.78
N ILE A 167 8.01 -20.18 -3.41
CA ILE A 167 7.92 -21.53 -4.01
C ILE A 167 6.52 -22.13 -3.77
N GLY A 168 6.02 -22.04 -2.53
CA GLY A 168 4.67 -22.48 -2.19
C GLY A 168 3.60 -21.78 -3.04
N VAL A 169 3.70 -20.46 -3.20
CA VAL A 169 2.80 -19.66 -4.06
C VAL A 169 2.81 -20.17 -5.50
N PHE A 170 3.97 -20.36 -6.11
CA PHE A 170 4.05 -20.81 -7.51
C PHE A 170 3.66 -22.27 -7.73
N VAL A 171 3.92 -23.15 -6.74
CA VAL A 171 3.41 -24.52 -6.77
C VAL A 171 1.88 -24.52 -6.67
N LEU A 172 1.32 -23.72 -5.76
CA LEU A 172 -0.13 -23.60 -5.59
C LEU A 172 -0.79 -22.97 -6.83
N ALA A 173 -0.14 -22.01 -7.47
CA ALA A 173 -0.63 -21.34 -8.68
C ALA A 173 -1.01 -22.31 -9.80
N ARG A 174 -0.37 -23.49 -9.90
CA ARG A 174 -0.72 -24.51 -10.90
C ARG A 174 -2.14 -25.07 -10.75
N PHE A 175 -2.70 -24.99 -9.54
CA PHE A 175 -4.01 -25.52 -9.18
C PHE A 175 -5.12 -24.46 -9.16
N VAL A 176 -4.74 -23.17 -9.27
CA VAL A 176 -5.67 -22.04 -9.16
C VAL A 176 -6.18 -21.67 -10.55
N PRO A 177 -7.47 -21.32 -10.73
CA PRO A 177 -7.98 -20.81 -11.99
C PRO A 177 -7.27 -19.52 -12.43
N ASP A 178 -7.02 -19.37 -13.73
CA ASP A 178 -6.30 -18.20 -14.27
C ASP A 178 -6.93 -16.86 -13.88
N ALA A 179 -8.27 -16.80 -13.83
CA ALA A 179 -9.03 -15.62 -13.40
C ALA A 179 -8.75 -15.20 -11.94
N PHE A 180 -8.30 -16.11 -11.07
CA PHE A 180 -7.98 -15.82 -9.67
C PHE A 180 -6.49 -15.60 -9.44
N LEU A 181 -5.62 -16.03 -10.35
CA LEU A 181 -4.18 -15.83 -10.20
C LEU A 181 -3.86 -14.34 -10.13
N ALA A 182 -4.38 -13.55 -11.07
CA ALA A 182 -4.13 -12.12 -11.13
C ALA A 182 -4.72 -11.38 -9.91
N VAL A 183 -5.95 -11.71 -9.52
CA VAL A 183 -6.62 -11.18 -8.32
C VAL A 183 -5.83 -11.52 -7.05
N ALA A 184 -5.29 -12.75 -6.96
CA ALA A 184 -4.52 -13.18 -5.80
C ALA A 184 -3.22 -12.40 -5.63
N PHE A 185 -2.47 -12.16 -6.71
CA PHE A 185 -1.26 -11.35 -6.61
C PHE A 185 -1.56 -9.87 -6.36
N ASP A 186 -2.63 -9.32 -6.96
CA ASP A 186 -3.08 -7.96 -6.66
C ASP A 186 -3.48 -7.79 -5.18
N SER A 187 -4.13 -8.80 -4.58
CA SER A 187 -4.51 -8.79 -3.16
C SER A 187 -3.31 -8.63 -2.23
N GLY A 188 -2.18 -9.26 -2.57
CA GLY A 188 -0.90 -9.06 -1.86
C GLY A 188 -0.44 -7.61 -1.92
N GLY A 189 -0.47 -7.00 -3.11
CA GLY A 189 -0.02 -5.62 -3.33
C GLY A 189 -0.92 -4.54 -2.71
N VAL A 190 -2.23 -4.75 -2.61
CA VAL A 190 -3.14 -3.76 -1.99
C VAL A 190 -3.18 -3.83 -0.46
N THR A 191 -2.70 -4.92 0.14
CA THR A 191 -2.67 -5.06 1.62
C THR A 191 -1.49 -4.36 2.28
N THR A 192 -0.57 -3.83 1.49
CA THR A 192 0.57 -3.03 1.93
C THR A 192 0.27 -1.54 1.78
N GLY A 193 -0.96 -1.16 2.08
CA GLY A 193 -1.44 0.19 1.92
C GLY A 193 -1.04 1.13 3.07
N PRO A 194 -1.50 2.38 2.99
CA PRO A 194 -1.16 3.48 3.90
C PRO A 194 -1.61 3.27 5.36
N MET A 195 -2.47 2.28 5.66
CA MET A 195 -2.80 1.89 7.03
C MET A 195 -1.90 0.77 7.55
N THR A 196 -1.80 -0.31 6.79
CA THR A 196 -1.16 -1.54 7.22
C THR A 196 0.35 -1.39 7.36
N VAL A 197 1.00 -0.66 6.45
CA VAL A 197 2.47 -0.50 6.46
C VAL A 197 2.97 0.24 7.70
N PRO A 198 2.50 1.48 8.01
CA PRO A 198 2.93 2.18 9.22
C PRO A 198 2.64 1.37 10.48
N PHE A 199 1.49 0.69 10.54
CA PHE A 199 1.11 -0.11 11.69
C PHE A 199 2.04 -1.32 11.91
N ILE A 200 2.28 -2.13 10.87
CA ILE A 200 3.12 -3.33 10.97
C ILE A 200 4.56 -2.95 11.27
N LEU A 201 5.07 -1.88 10.66
CA LEU A 201 6.41 -1.35 10.97
C LEU A 201 6.50 -0.85 12.41
N ALA A 202 5.51 -0.08 12.88
CA ALA A 202 5.41 0.40 14.26
C ALA A 202 5.35 -0.76 15.27
N LEU A 203 4.59 -1.80 14.95
CA LEU A 203 4.51 -3.03 15.74
C LEU A 203 5.87 -3.74 15.78
N GLY A 204 6.55 -3.85 14.63
CA GLY A 204 7.90 -4.40 14.53
C GLY A 204 8.91 -3.67 15.41
N VAL A 205 8.92 -2.33 15.33
CA VAL A 205 9.74 -1.46 16.19
C VAL A 205 9.38 -1.61 17.66
N GLY A 206 8.08 -1.66 17.99
CA GLY A 206 7.61 -1.89 19.37
C GLY A 206 8.11 -3.23 19.93
N VAL A 207 8.15 -4.28 19.11
CA VAL A 207 8.64 -5.61 19.50
C VAL A 207 10.17 -5.67 19.58
N SER A 208 10.87 -5.00 18.66
CA SER A 208 12.34 -5.01 18.61
C SER A 208 13.00 -4.08 19.64
N SER A 209 12.35 -2.98 20.02
CA SER A 209 12.86 -1.98 20.97
C SER A 209 13.18 -2.51 22.38
N LEU A 210 12.61 -3.66 22.75
CA LEU A 210 12.86 -4.31 24.05
C LEU A 210 13.97 -5.37 23.98
N ARG A 211 14.65 -5.52 22.83
CA ARG A 211 15.82 -6.39 22.65
C ARG A 211 17.10 -5.57 22.77
N VAL A 212 18.11 -6.16 23.40
CA VAL A 212 19.44 -5.54 23.64
C VAL A 212 20.44 -5.86 22.49
N ASP A 213 19.93 -6.36 21.36
CA ASP A 213 20.71 -6.85 20.22
C ASP A 213 20.97 -5.73 19.20
N SER A 214 22.21 -5.57 18.71
CA SER A 214 22.59 -4.57 17.69
C SER A 214 21.93 -4.77 16.32
N ASN A 215 21.37 -5.94 16.03
CA ASN A 215 20.60 -6.25 14.82
C ASN A 215 19.08 -6.02 14.97
N ALA A 216 18.60 -5.52 16.12
CA ALA A 216 17.17 -5.37 16.38
C ALA A 216 16.45 -4.44 15.38
N GLU A 217 17.08 -3.37 14.91
CA GLU A 217 16.50 -2.47 13.90
C GLU A 217 16.40 -3.13 12.51
N ASN A 218 17.39 -3.96 12.15
CA ASN A 218 17.40 -4.68 10.88
C ASN A 218 16.32 -5.77 10.81
N ASP A 219 15.93 -6.32 11.96
CA ASP A 219 14.89 -7.35 12.07
C ASP A 219 13.46 -6.78 11.94
N SER A 220 13.27 -5.48 12.16
CA SER A 220 11.98 -4.80 11.91
C SER A 220 11.62 -4.74 10.42
N PHE A 221 12.62 -4.75 9.53
CA PHE A 221 12.40 -4.77 8.09
C PHE A 221 11.98 -6.16 7.57
N GLY A 222 11.15 -6.16 6.54
CA GLY A 222 10.61 -7.33 5.88
C GLY A 222 9.32 -7.88 6.52
N LEU A 223 8.85 -7.30 7.62
CA LEU A 223 7.58 -7.72 8.23
C LEU A 223 6.41 -7.56 7.26
N VAL A 224 6.39 -6.44 6.52
CA VAL A 224 5.37 -6.13 5.52
C VAL A 224 5.44 -7.14 4.37
N ALA A 225 6.64 -7.44 3.88
CA ALA A 225 6.87 -8.43 2.83
C ALA A 225 6.30 -9.83 3.14
N LEU A 226 6.46 -10.31 4.38
CA LEU A 226 5.88 -11.59 4.78
C LEU A 226 4.36 -11.50 4.83
N CYS A 227 3.84 -10.42 5.39
CA CYS A 227 2.41 -10.19 5.49
C CYS A 227 1.72 -10.17 4.12
N SER A 228 2.37 -9.64 3.07
CA SER A 228 1.81 -9.62 1.71
C SER A 228 1.72 -10.99 1.03
N VAL A 229 2.44 -12.01 1.49
CA VAL A 229 2.31 -13.39 0.97
C VAL A 229 1.01 -14.03 1.42
N GLY A 230 0.56 -13.75 2.64
CA GLY A 230 -0.67 -14.31 3.22
C GLY A 230 -1.92 -14.08 2.36
N PRO A 231 -2.23 -12.84 1.94
CA PRO A 231 -3.30 -12.50 1.00
C PRO A 231 -3.23 -13.30 -0.29
N ILE A 232 -2.05 -13.43 -0.89
CA ILE A 232 -1.86 -14.16 -2.15
C ILE A 232 -2.31 -15.61 -1.95
N LEU A 233 -1.81 -16.28 -0.91
CA LEU A 233 -2.18 -17.65 -0.61
C LEU A 233 -3.67 -17.79 -0.24
N ALA A 234 -4.21 -16.85 0.55
CA ALA A 234 -5.61 -16.87 0.96
C ALA A 234 -6.57 -16.75 -0.24
N VAL A 235 -6.28 -15.84 -1.17
CA VAL A 235 -7.10 -15.66 -2.38
C VAL A 235 -6.90 -16.80 -3.37
N MET A 236 -5.69 -17.38 -3.47
CA MET A 236 -5.46 -18.61 -4.25
C MET A 236 -6.31 -19.77 -3.71
N LEU A 237 -6.32 -19.98 -2.39
CA LEU A 237 -7.15 -20.99 -1.75
C LEU A 237 -8.65 -20.71 -1.95
N LEU A 238 -9.05 -19.44 -1.83
CA LEU A 238 -10.43 -19.03 -2.11
C LEU A 238 -10.81 -19.37 -3.56
N GLY A 239 -9.95 -19.08 -4.54
CA GLY A 239 -10.18 -19.42 -5.95
C GLY A 239 -10.34 -20.92 -6.21
N ILE A 240 -9.58 -21.76 -5.49
CA ILE A 240 -9.70 -23.24 -5.56
C ILE A 240 -11.04 -23.72 -5.00
N ILE A 241 -11.54 -23.08 -3.93
CA ILE A 241 -12.79 -23.45 -3.25
C ILE A 241 -14.01 -22.95 -4.01
N PHE A 242 -14.02 -21.66 -4.38
CA PHE A 242 -15.20 -20.99 -4.91
C PHE A 242 -15.48 -21.36 -6.37
N ARG A 243 -14.43 -21.72 -7.15
CA ARG A 243 -14.49 -22.07 -8.58
C ARG A 243 -15.58 -21.31 -9.34
N PRO A 244 -15.62 -19.97 -9.27
CA PRO A 244 -16.75 -19.26 -9.82
C PRO A 244 -16.72 -19.44 -11.34
N THR A 245 -17.82 -19.96 -11.87
CA THR A 245 -18.11 -19.94 -13.30
C THR A 245 -18.06 -18.48 -13.75
N GLU A 246 -17.29 -18.18 -14.80
CA GLU A 246 -17.00 -16.83 -15.33
C GLU A 246 -18.11 -15.81 -15.00
N ALA A 247 -17.96 -15.12 -13.87
CA ALA A 247 -18.90 -14.09 -13.51
C ALA A 247 -18.61 -12.89 -14.39
N ALA A 248 -19.59 -12.49 -15.19
CA ALA A 248 -19.48 -11.30 -16.02
C ALA A 248 -19.20 -10.09 -15.11
N TYR A 249 -18.08 -9.42 -15.36
CA TYR A 249 -17.80 -8.13 -14.74
C TYR A 249 -18.84 -7.12 -15.21
N ALA A 250 -19.51 -6.44 -14.26
CA ALA A 250 -20.36 -5.30 -14.56
C ALA A 250 -19.49 -4.04 -14.63
N ALA A 251 -19.35 -3.45 -15.82
CA ALA A 251 -18.59 -2.23 -16.00
C ALA A 251 -19.12 -1.10 -15.10
N ALA A 252 -18.22 -0.35 -14.48
CA ALA A 252 -18.57 0.84 -13.72
C ALA A 252 -19.32 1.83 -14.64
N THR A 253 -20.53 2.21 -14.24
CA THR A 253 -21.36 3.16 -15.00
C THR A 253 -20.81 4.57 -14.81
N LEU A 254 -20.65 5.30 -15.91
CA LEU A 254 -20.30 6.71 -15.85
C LEU A 254 -21.41 7.51 -15.15
N PRO A 255 -21.07 8.55 -14.37
CA PRO A 255 -22.06 9.49 -13.86
C PRO A 255 -22.76 10.22 -15.01
N GLU A 256 -23.98 9.81 -15.34
CA GLU A 256 -24.89 10.58 -16.19
C GLU A 256 -25.65 11.58 -15.31
N ALA A 257 -25.00 12.70 -15.00
CA ALA A 257 -25.66 13.84 -14.38
C ALA A 257 -25.96 14.88 -15.45
N ALA A 258 -27.24 15.23 -15.63
CA ALA A 258 -27.66 16.27 -16.56
C ALA A 258 -27.20 17.65 -16.08
N ASP A 259 -27.24 17.89 -14.76
CA ASP A 259 -26.88 19.15 -14.12
C ASP A 259 -26.05 18.96 -12.84
N THR A 260 -25.38 20.03 -12.39
CA THR A 260 -24.55 20.05 -11.15
C THR A 260 -25.33 19.63 -9.90
N LEU A 261 -26.64 19.83 -9.89
CA LEU A 261 -27.50 19.44 -8.77
C LEU A 261 -27.67 17.92 -8.68
N GLU A 262 -27.85 17.22 -9.79
CA GLU A 262 -27.90 15.76 -9.84
C GLU A 262 -26.55 15.15 -9.45
N LEU A 263 -25.47 15.76 -9.93
CA LEU A 263 -24.11 15.35 -9.58
C LEU A 263 -23.86 15.49 -8.08
N THR A 264 -24.26 16.62 -7.49
CA THR A 264 -24.18 16.81 -6.04
C THR A 264 -25.03 15.76 -5.31
N GLY A 265 -26.23 15.48 -5.83
CA GLY A 265 -27.11 14.40 -5.35
C GLY A 265 -26.39 13.05 -5.27
N MET A 266 -25.71 12.64 -6.34
CA MET A 266 -24.96 11.38 -6.40
C MET A 266 -23.90 11.29 -5.29
N PHE A 267 -23.09 12.34 -5.10
CA PHE A 267 -22.09 12.38 -4.02
C PHE A 267 -22.75 12.37 -2.63
N THR A 268 -23.80 13.16 -2.43
CA THR A 268 -24.48 13.22 -1.13
C THR A 268 -25.19 11.92 -0.74
N HIS A 269 -25.72 11.17 -1.72
CA HIS A 269 -26.32 9.85 -1.48
C HIS A 269 -25.26 8.77 -1.22
N ALA A 270 -24.08 8.90 -1.84
CA ALA A 270 -22.97 7.98 -1.62
C ALA A 270 -22.32 8.14 -0.23
N ILE A 271 -22.24 9.36 0.31
CA ILE A 271 -21.58 9.61 1.61
C ILE A 271 -22.15 8.75 2.75
N PRO A 272 -23.48 8.69 3.01
CA PRO A 272 -24.03 7.85 4.07
C PRO A 272 -23.71 6.36 3.92
N HIS A 273 -23.65 5.87 2.68
CA HIS A 273 -23.27 4.48 2.40
C HIS A 273 -21.83 4.22 2.81
N TYR A 274 -20.88 5.04 2.36
CA TYR A 274 -19.47 4.91 2.73
C TYR A 274 -19.20 5.22 4.20
N MET A 275 -19.97 6.10 4.84
CA MET A 275 -19.92 6.31 6.29
C MET A 275 -20.23 5.02 7.06
N GLY A 276 -21.17 4.21 6.56
CA GLY A 276 -21.51 2.90 7.11
C GLY A 276 -20.39 1.88 6.91
N GLU A 277 -19.86 1.77 5.68
CA GLU A 277 -18.75 0.86 5.37
C GLU A 277 -17.52 1.16 6.23
N VAL A 278 -17.11 2.44 6.32
CA VAL A 278 -15.96 2.87 7.11
C VAL A 278 -16.20 2.68 8.61
N ALA A 279 -17.44 2.88 9.09
CA ALA A 279 -17.78 2.64 10.49
C ALA A 279 -17.58 1.16 10.86
N ILE A 280 -18.09 0.25 10.02
CA ILE A 280 -17.92 -1.20 10.22
C ILE A 280 -16.45 -1.59 10.12
N ALA A 281 -15.70 -1.00 9.19
CA ALA A 281 -14.28 -1.29 9.00
C ALA A 281 -13.39 -0.80 10.17
N LEU A 282 -13.68 0.37 10.76
CA LEU A 282 -12.88 0.94 11.85
C LEU A 282 -13.31 0.49 13.26
N LEU A 283 -14.55 0.03 13.43
CA LEU A 283 -15.08 -0.41 14.72
C LEU A 283 -14.22 -1.49 15.39
N PRO A 284 -13.72 -2.53 14.68
CA PRO A 284 -12.82 -3.52 15.26
C PRO A 284 -11.53 -2.91 15.82
N ILE A 285 -10.92 -1.94 15.12
CA ILE A 285 -9.73 -1.22 15.61
C ILE A 285 -10.07 -0.44 16.88
N LEU A 286 -11.14 0.34 16.85
CA LEU A 286 -11.54 1.17 17.99
C LEU A 286 -11.84 0.29 19.22
N ALA A 287 -12.59 -0.80 19.02
CA ALA A 287 -12.90 -1.75 20.08
C ALA A 287 -11.63 -2.40 20.65
N PHE A 288 -10.75 -2.89 19.78
CA PHE A 288 -9.47 -3.48 20.19
C PHE A 288 -8.61 -2.49 20.99
N PHE A 289 -8.49 -1.26 20.50
CA PHE A 289 -7.70 -0.22 21.16
C PHE A 289 -8.28 0.12 22.54
N LEU A 290 -9.60 0.33 22.65
CA LEU A 290 -10.24 0.63 23.94
C LEU A 290 -10.07 -0.52 24.93
N ILE A 291 -10.26 -1.77 24.49
CA ILE A 291 -10.03 -2.96 25.34
C ILE A 291 -8.56 -3.00 25.81
N SER A 292 -7.61 -2.80 24.90
CA SER A 292 -6.18 -2.80 25.20
C SER A 292 -5.79 -1.64 26.11
N HIS A 293 -6.40 -0.46 25.92
CA HIS A 293 -6.19 0.71 26.74
C HIS A 293 -6.59 0.45 28.20
N PHE A 294 -7.80 -0.05 28.42
CA PHE A 294 -8.31 -0.28 29.78
C PHE A 294 -7.71 -1.50 30.49
N LYS A 295 -7.20 -2.49 29.74
CA LYS A 295 -6.64 -3.72 30.34
C LYS A 295 -5.13 -3.75 30.42
N ILE A 296 -4.44 -3.16 29.46
CA ILE A 296 -3.00 -3.37 29.24
C ILE A 296 -2.24 -2.04 29.30
N LEU A 297 -2.59 -1.09 28.44
CA LEU A 297 -1.74 0.08 28.17
C LEU A 297 -1.87 1.18 29.22
N HIS A 298 -3.08 1.45 29.73
CA HIS A 298 -3.37 2.52 30.70
C HIS A 298 -2.72 3.87 30.34
N LEU A 299 -2.89 4.29 29.09
CA LEU A 299 -2.25 5.49 28.54
C LEU A 299 -2.72 6.78 29.26
N PRO A 300 -1.88 7.82 29.35
CA PRO A 300 -2.32 9.11 29.86
C PRO A 300 -3.45 9.69 29.00
N LEU A 301 -4.40 10.40 29.63
CA LEU A 301 -5.59 10.96 28.96
C LEU A 301 -5.26 11.75 27.69
N ARG A 302 -4.14 12.47 27.69
CA ARG A 302 -3.71 13.29 26.54
C ARG A 302 -3.38 12.44 25.31
N GLU A 303 -2.82 11.25 25.51
CA GLU A 303 -2.48 10.30 24.45
C GLU A 303 -3.71 9.53 23.99
N LEU A 304 -4.58 9.11 24.92
CA LEU A 304 -5.88 8.54 24.60
C LEU A 304 -6.70 9.46 23.69
N VAL A 305 -6.85 10.72 24.07
CA VAL A 305 -7.61 11.72 23.29
C VAL A 305 -6.97 11.96 21.93
N ARG A 306 -5.62 11.98 21.84
CA ARG A 306 -4.91 12.12 20.57
C ARG A 306 -5.23 10.95 19.62
N ILE A 307 -5.21 9.71 20.11
CA ILE A 307 -5.53 8.52 19.32
C ILE A 307 -7.00 8.55 18.89
N LEU A 308 -7.93 8.90 19.79
CA LEU A 308 -9.36 9.01 19.44
C LEU A 308 -9.62 10.08 18.37
N ILE A 309 -8.95 11.23 18.45
CA ILE A 309 -9.00 12.25 17.40
C ILE A 309 -8.40 11.72 16.09
N GLY A 310 -7.31 10.96 16.16
CA GLY A 310 -6.72 10.29 14.99
C GLY A 310 -7.71 9.35 14.31
N ILE A 311 -8.39 8.49 15.08
CA ILE A 311 -9.44 7.58 14.58
C ILE A 311 -10.57 8.37 13.93
N LEU A 312 -10.98 9.51 14.51
CA LEU A 312 -11.99 10.38 13.90
C LEU A 312 -11.53 10.97 12.55
N TYR A 313 -10.27 11.42 12.45
CA TYR A 313 -9.72 11.89 11.18
C TYR A 313 -9.62 10.77 10.14
N THR A 314 -9.24 9.55 10.56
CA THR A 314 -9.26 8.37 9.69
C THR A 314 -10.67 8.09 9.19
N TYR A 315 -11.68 8.13 10.06
CA TYR A 315 -13.09 7.91 9.70
C TYR A 315 -13.59 8.91 8.65
N VAL A 316 -13.39 10.21 8.90
CA VAL A 316 -13.80 11.26 7.97
C VAL A 316 -13.00 11.17 6.66
N GLY A 317 -11.68 10.99 6.76
CA GLY A 317 -10.79 10.89 5.61
C GLY A 317 -11.12 9.72 4.69
N LEU A 318 -11.29 8.52 5.26
CA LEU A 318 -11.69 7.32 4.50
C LEU A 318 -13.06 7.46 3.84
N THR A 319 -14.02 8.07 4.52
CA THR A 319 -15.36 8.30 3.95
C THR A 319 -15.27 9.17 2.69
N LEU A 320 -14.55 10.30 2.76
CA LEU A 320 -14.37 11.21 1.63
C LEU A 320 -13.54 10.57 0.53
N PHE A 321 -12.49 9.81 0.90
CA PHE A 321 -11.65 9.07 -0.04
C PHE A 321 -12.46 8.04 -0.83
N LEU A 322 -13.17 7.12 -0.15
CA LEU A 322 -13.96 6.08 -0.81
C LEU A 322 -15.09 6.68 -1.65
N THR A 323 -15.73 7.76 -1.19
CA THR A 323 -16.74 8.47 -1.98
C THR A 323 -16.13 9.06 -3.26
N GLY A 324 -15.00 9.78 -3.14
CA GLY A 324 -14.35 10.41 -4.28
C GLY A 324 -13.84 9.40 -5.32
N VAL A 325 -13.27 8.31 -4.83
CA VAL A 325 -12.79 7.18 -5.64
C VAL A 325 -13.93 6.52 -6.39
N ASN A 326 -14.99 6.10 -5.70
CA ASN A 326 -16.06 5.30 -6.30
C ASN A 326 -16.98 6.09 -7.21
N VAL A 327 -17.33 7.32 -6.85
CA VAL A 327 -18.30 8.11 -7.61
C VAL A 327 -17.65 8.83 -8.80
N GLY A 328 -16.39 9.27 -8.66
CA GLY A 328 -15.73 10.10 -9.68
C GLY A 328 -14.51 9.46 -10.32
N PHE A 329 -13.57 8.97 -9.50
CA PHE A 329 -12.23 8.62 -9.96
C PHE A 329 -12.16 7.31 -10.74
N MET A 330 -12.74 6.23 -10.20
CA MET A 330 -12.74 4.90 -10.85
C MET A 330 -13.53 4.89 -12.16
N PRO A 331 -14.76 5.45 -12.25
CA PRO A 331 -15.50 5.47 -13.51
C PRO A 331 -14.73 6.21 -14.61
N MET A 332 -14.04 7.31 -14.27
CA MET A 332 -13.20 8.04 -15.23
C MET A 332 -12.00 7.21 -15.68
N GLY A 333 -11.34 6.49 -14.76
CA GLY A 333 -10.27 5.55 -15.09
C GLY A 333 -10.75 4.52 -16.12
N SER A 334 -11.87 3.84 -15.83
CA SER A 334 -12.47 2.86 -16.73
C SER A 334 -12.85 3.44 -18.09
N PHE A 335 -13.46 4.63 -18.12
CA PHE A 335 -13.80 5.31 -19.37
C PHE A 335 -12.58 5.63 -20.23
N LEU A 336 -11.53 6.18 -19.62
CA LEU A 336 -10.29 6.48 -20.33
C LEU A 336 -9.65 5.22 -20.89
N GLY A 337 -9.55 4.17 -20.07
CA GLY A 337 -9.01 2.88 -20.50
C GLY A 337 -9.76 2.33 -21.70
N GLY A 338 -11.09 2.29 -21.63
CA GLY A 338 -11.94 1.79 -22.72
C GLY A 338 -11.82 2.63 -23.97
N SER A 339 -11.83 3.96 -23.84
CA SER A 339 -11.70 4.89 -24.95
C SER A 339 -10.35 4.73 -25.65
N LEU A 340 -9.24 4.62 -24.89
CA LEU A 340 -7.88 4.42 -25.41
C LEU A 340 -7.72 3.10 -26.15
N ALA A 341 -8.33 2.04 -25.64
CA ALA A 341 -8.30 0.73 -26.26
C ALA A 341 -9.16 0.65 -27.53
N ALA A 342 -10.21 1.48 -27.64
CA ALA A 342 -11.07 1.58 -28.81
C ALA A 342 -10.47 2.37 -29.98
N LEU A 343 -9.35 3.08 -29.78
CA LEU A 343 -8.65 3.78 -30.86
C LEU A 343 -8.01 2.80 -31.84
N ASP A 344 -7.94 3.18 -33.12
CA ASP A 344 -7.17 2.46 -34.14
C ASP A 344 -5.70 2.29 -33.72
N VAL A 345 -5.16 3.30 -33.03
CA VAL A 345 -3.81 3.34 -32.47
C VAL A 345 -3.75 2.90 -31.00
N ARG A 346 -4.52 1.86 -30.62
CA ARG A 346 -4.58 1.29 -29.25
C ARG A 346 -3.24 1.01 -28.57
N TRP A 347 -2.14 0.87 -29.31
CA TRP A 347 -0.78 0.78 -28.77
C TRP A 347 -0.36 2.00 -27.95
N ILE A 348 -1.02 3.16 -28.11
CA ILE A 348 -0.80 4.36 -27.29
C ILE A 348 -1.05 4.12 -25.79
N LEU A 349 -1.82 3.09 -25.45
CA LEU A 349 -2.06 2.66 -24.08
C LEU A 349 -0.74 2.32 -23.35
N VAL A 350 0.26 1.77 -24.05
CA VAL A 350 1.56 1.41 -23.47
C VAL A 350 2.36 2.63 -23.01
N PRO A 351 2.77 3.58 -23.89
CA PRO A 351 3.54 4.75 -23.46
C PRO A 351 2.76 5.63 -22.48
N LEU A 352 1.43 5.71 -22.61
CA LEU A 352 0.61 6.44 -21.65
C LEU A 352 0.56 5.75 -20.28
N GLY A 353 0.41 4.43 -20.26
CA GLY A 353 0.52 3.64 -19.04
C GLY A 353 1.86 3.82 -18.36
N MET A 354 2.96 3.84 -19.13
CA MET A 354 4.30 4.13 -18.60
C MET A 354 4.37 5.53 -17.96
N LEU A 355 3.81 6.55 -18.62
CA LEU A 355 3.75 7.92 -18.09
C LEU A 355 2.98 7.97 -16.77
N ILE A 356 1.79 7.37 -16.72
CA ILE A 356 0.96 7.33 -15.50
C ILE A 356 1.69 6.56 -14.40
N GLY A 357 2.25 5.39 -14.70
CA GLY A 357 3.01 4.57 -13.76
C GLY A 357 4.21 5.30 -13.13
N TYR A 358 4.92 6.11 -13.93
CA TYR A 358 6.00 6.96 -13.42
C TYR A 358 5.50 7.92 -12.32
N TYR A 359 4.39 8.62 -12.59
CA TYR A 359 3.84 9.63 -11.68
C TYR A 359 3.11 9.04 -10.49
N VAL A 360 2.47 7.87 -10.64
CA VAL A 360 1.86 7.13 -9.52
C VAL A 360 2.91 6.89 -8.42
N VAL A 361 4.10 6.40 -8.79
CA VAL A 361 5.16 6.11 -7.81
C VAL A 361 5.95 7.34 -7.42
N SER A 362 6.23 8.25 -8.36
CA SER A 362 6.96 9.48 -8.05
C SER A 362 6.23 10.35 -7.05
N ALA A 363 4.92 10.19 -6.94
CA ALA A 363 4.07 10.97 -6.06
C ALA A 363 3.52 10.17 -4.87
N GLU A 364 3.95 8.92 -4.70
CA GLU A 364 3.55 8.07 -3.59
C GLU A 364 4.32 8.46 -2.30
N PRO A 365 3.65 8.95 -1.24
CA PRO A 365 4.34 9.44 -0.04
C PRO A 365 5.18 8.36 0.64
N ALA A 366 4.69 7.11 0.64
CA ALA A 366 5.37 5.99 1.27
C ALA A 366 6.73 5.69 0.59
N VAL A 367 6.86 5.95 -0.73
CA VAL A 367 8.13 5.82 -1.46
C VAL A 367 9.15 6.85 -1.00
N HIS A 368 8.73 8.06 -0.64
CA HIS A 368 9.62 9.09 -0.10
C HIS A 368 10.11 8.74 1.31
N VAL A 369 9.23 8.22 2.15
CA VAL A 369 9.58 7.74 3.50
C VAL A 369 10.60 6.61 3.41
N LEU A 370 10.33 5.62 2.55
CA LEU A 370 11.27 4.53 2.28
C LEU A 370 12.61 5.07 1.75
N SER A 371 12.58 6.01 0.81
CA SER A 371 13.79 6.61 0.25
C SER A 371 14.66 7.26 1.31
N LYS A 372 14.04 7.95 2.25
CA LYS A 372 14.74 8.53 3.39
C LYS A 372 15.33 7.46 4.31
N GLN A 373 14.57 6.42 4.65
CA GLN A 373 15.07 5.32 5.48
C GLN A 373 16.27 4.61 4.84
N VAL A 374 16.22 4.33 3.53
CA VAL A 374 17.36 3.73 2.80
C VAL A 374 18.57 4.67 2.78
N TYR A 375 18.35 5.97 2.59
CA TYR A 375 19.42 6.96 2.63
C TYR A 375 20.13 6.97 4.00
N ASP A 376 19.36 6.99 5.09
CA ASP A 376 19.88 7.01 6.46
C ASP A 376 20.63 5.70 6.77
N LEU A 377 20.08 4.54 6.40
CA LEU A 377 20.71 3.22 6.60
C LEU A 377 21.96 2.98 5.76
N THR A 378 22.09 3.66 4.62
CA THR A 378 23.26 3.55 3.75
C THR A 378 24.28 4.67 4.00
N ALA A 379 24.13 5.42 5.10
CA ALA A 379 24.97 6.57 5.43
C ALA A 379 25.13 7.56 4.25
N GLY A 380 24.05 7.75 3.48
CA GLY A 380 23.99 8.63 2.32
C GLY A 380 24.60 8.07 1.02
N ALA A 381 25.07 6.83 1.00
CA ALA A 381 25.67 6.25 -0.20
C ALA A 381 24.68 6.04 -1.35
N ILE A 382 23.38 5.90 -1.06
CA ILE A 382 22.31 5.86 -2.05
C ILE A 382 21.45 7.12 -1.90
N PRO A 383 21.56 8.10 -2.82
CA PRO A 383 20.76 9.32 -2.76
C PRO A 383 19.25 9.02 -2.89
N GLN A 384 18.43 9.72 -2.09
CA GLN A 384 16.96 9.60 -2.15
C GLN A 384 16.40 9.82 -3.56
N LYS A 385 16.97 10.78 -4.30
CA LYS A 385 16.58 11.07 -5.69
C LYS A 385 16.86 9.90 -6.62
N THR A 386 18.00 9.23 -6.47
CA THR A 386 18.34 8.05 -7.27
C THR A 386 17.39 6.90 -6.97
N LEU A 387 17.07 6.68 -5.69
CA LEU A 387 16.10 5.66 -5.29
C LEU A 387 14.73 5.94 -5.89
N GLY A 388 14.19 7.14 -5.67
CA GLY A 388 12.88 7.54 -6.18
C GLY A 388 12.80 7.42 -7.70
N MET A 389 13.78 7.95 -8.44
CA MET A 389 13.81 7.83 -9.90
C MET A 389 13.89 6.37 -10.37
N SER A 390 14.70 5.53 -9.71
CA SER A 390 14.80 4.12 -10.07
C SER A 390 13.47 3.38 -9.89
N LEU A 391 12.76 3.66 -8.79
CA LEU A 391 11.45 3.09 -8.51
C LEU A 391 10.42 3.57 -9.55
N SER A 392 10.34 4.88 -9.81
CA SER A 392 9.43 5.44 -10.82
C SER A 392 9.69 4.88 -12.22
N ILE A 393 10.96 4.73 -12.64
CA ILE A 393 11.30 4.13 -13.95
C ILE A 393 10.88 2.65 -13.99
N SER A 394 11.16 1.89 -12.92
CA SER A 394 10.82 0.47 -12.87
C SER A 394 9.31 0.24 -12.95
N VAL A 395 8.53 1.06 -12.26
CA VAL A 395 7.06 0.97 -12.29
C VAL A 395 6.49 1.51 -13.58
N ALA A 396 7.08 2.55 -14.18
CA ALA A 396 6.71 2.97 -15.54
C ALA A 396 6.84 1.80 -16.52
N ILE A 397 7.98 1.10 -16.53
CA ILE A 397 8.18 -0.09 -17.36
C ILE A 397 7.15 -1.17 -17.02
N SER A 398 6.90 -1.41 -15.73
CA SER A 398 5.92 -2.39 -15.28
C SER A 398 4.50 -2.11 -15.78
N VAL A 399 4.03 -0.87 -15.65
CA VAL A 399 2.70 -0.48 -16.13
C VAL A 399 2.65 -0.54 -17.65
N GLY A 400 3.72 -0.17 -18.35
CA GLY A 400 3.83 -0.37 -19.81
C GLY A 400 3.67 -1.84 -20.20
N LEU A 401 4.36 -2.76 -19.50
CA LEU A 401 4.19 -4.20 -19.69
C LEU A 401 2.78 -4.67 -19.34
N ALA A 402 2.11 -4.04 -18.36
CA ALA A 402 0.73 -4.35 -18.00
C ALA A 402 -0.23 -3.99 -19.13
N MET A 403 -0.05 -2.82 -19.72
CA MET A 403 -0.84 -2.39 -20.88
C MET A 403 -0.55 -3.27 -22.10
N LEU A 404 0.70 -3.66 -22.33
CA LEU A 404 1.06 -4.60 -23.38
C LEU A 404 0.38 -5.95 -23.17
N ARG A 405 0.38 -6.46 -21.93
CA ARG A 405 -0.30 -7.70 -21.56
C ARG A 405 -1.79 -7.63 -21.88
N ILE A 406 -2.47 -6.54 -21.52
CA ILE A 406 -3.90 -6.33 -21.80
C ILE A 406 -4.15 -6.32 -23.31
N LEU A 407 -3.29 -5.68 -24.10
CA LEU A 407 -3.43 -5.62 -25.56
C LEU A 407 -3.19 -6.97 -26.26
N THR A 408 -2.39 -7.85 -25.65
CA THR A 408 -1.93 -9.11 -26.26
C THR A 408 -2.61 -10.36 -25.69
N GLY A 409 -3.32 -10.25 -24.56
CA GLY A 409 -3.95 -11.39 -23.88
C GLY A 409 -2.94 -12.36 -23.26
N LEU A 410 -1.72 -11.90 -22.96
CA LEU A 410 -0.69 -12.76 -22.37
C LEU A 410 -1.03 -13.14 -20.92
N ASN A 411 -0.79 -14.39 -20.56
CA ASN A 411 -0.97 -14.84 -19.18
C ASN A 411 0.02 -14.10 -18.25
N ILE A 412 -0.46 -13.63 -17.10
CA ILE A 412 0.32 -12.92 -16.08
C ILE A 412 1.56 -13.68 -15.62
N LEU A 413 1.52 -15.02 -15.62
CA LEU A 413 2.61 -15.88 -15.19
C LEU A 413 3.88 -15.70 -16.04
N TYR A 414 3.76 -15.29 -17.31
CA TYR A 414 4.92 -14.98 -18.16
C TYR A 414 5.73 -13.78 -17.64
N PHE A 415 5.13 -12.93 -16.81
CA PHE A 415 5.80 -11.79 -16.19
C PHE A 415 6.19 -12.09 -14.74
N LEU A 416 5.28 -12.68 -13.97
CA LEU A 416 5.51 -12.94 -12.55
C LEU A 416 6.55 -14.03 -12.30
N ILE A 417 6.54 -15.14 -13.04
CA ILE A 417 7.51 -16.22 -12.81
C ILE A 417 8.95 -15.72 -13.07
N PRO A 418 9.28 -15.10 -14.23
CA PRO A 418 10.62 -14.59 -14.44
C PRO A 418 10.98 -13.47 -13.46
N GLY A 419 10.07 -12.54 -13.18
CA GLY A 419 10.37 -11.42 -12.30
C GLY A 419 10.63 -11.83 -10.86
N TYR A 420 9.79 -12.70 -10.28
CA TYR A 420 10.06 -13.24 -8.94
C TYR A 420 11.25 -14.19 -8.93
N ALA A 421 11.51 -14.97 -9.98
CA ALA A 421 12.72 -15.79 -10.06
C ALA A 421 13.99 -14.92 -10.00
N ILE A 422 14.02 -13.82 -10.77
CA ILE A 422 15.13 -12.85 -10.71
C ILE A 422 15.25 -12.25 -9.31
N ALA A 423 14.14 -11.81 -8.71
CA ALA A 423 14.14 -11.24 -7.38
C ALA A 423 14.64 -12.22 -6.30
N LEU A 424 14.24 -13.49 -6.39
CA LEU A 424 14.67 -14.55 -5.46
C LEU A 424 16.14 -14.94 -5.67
N ILE A 425 16.64 -14.95 -6.90
CA ILE A 425 18.07 -15.21 -7.18
C ILE A 425 18.94 -14.06 -6.66
N LEU A 426 18.54 -12.81 -6.93
CA LEU A 426 19.24 -11.61 -6.46
C LEU A 426 19.35 -11.56 -4.93
N MET A 427 18.38 -12.14 -4.21
CA MET A 427 18.36 -12.16 -2.75
C MET A 427 19.60 -12.84 -2.15
N PHE A 428 20.20 -13.79 -2.86
CA PHE A 428 21.41 -14.49 -2.40
C PHE A 428 22.69 -13.71 -2.72
N LEU A 429 22.62 -12.75 -3.63
CA LEU A 429 23.76 -11.98 -4.14
C LEU A 429 23.95 -10.65 -3.39
N VAL A 430 22.87 -10.12 -2.82
CA VAL A 430 22.76 -8.78 -2.23
C VAL A 430 22.81 -8.85 -0.69
N PRO A 431 23.27 -7.81 0.05
CA PRO A 431 23.23 -7.81 1.50
C PRO A 431 21.80 -7.94 2.06
N PRO A 432 21.58 -8.63 3.20
CA PRO A 432 20.24 -8.94 3.71
C PRO A 432 19.33 -7.73 3.91
N ILE A 433 19.89 -6.58 4.30
CA ILE A 433 19.13 -5.35 4.53
C ILE A 433 18.42 -4.86 3.25
N PHE A 434 19.11 -4.92 2.11
CA PHE A 434 18.55 -4.55 0.82
C PHE A 434 17.49 -5.54 0.36
N THR A 435 17.61 -6.83 0.71
CA THR A 435 16.54 -7.81 0.45
C THR A 435 15.28 -7.45 1.25
N SER A 436 15.40 -7.18 2.54
CA SER A 436 14.25 -6.80 3.37
C SER A 436 13.58 -5.51 2.86
N ILE A 437 14.38 -4.49 2.58
CA ILE A 437 13.92 -3.21 2.02
C ILE A 437 13.27 -3.42 0.64
N ALA A 438 13.86 -4.24 -0.23
CA ALA A 438 13.34 -4.47 -1.57
C ALA A 438 11.95 -5.12 -1.56
N PHE A 439 11.73 -6.10 -0.68
CA PHE A 439 10.42 -6.74 -0.59
C PHE A 439 9.38 -5.87 0.11
N ASP A 440 9.76 -5.08 1.13
CA ASP A 440 8.85 -4.07 1.71
C ASP A 440 8.52 -2.97 0.67
N SER A 441 9.48 -2.60 -0.19
CA SER A 441 9.30 -1.58 -1.22
C SER A 441 8.30 -1.95 -2.29
N GLY A 442 8.17 -3.24 -2.61
CA GLY A 442 7.19 -3.72 -3.57
C GLY A 442 5.79 -3.36 -3.15
N GLY A 443 5.47 -3.61 -1.87
CA GLY A 443 4.19 -3.23 -1.30
C GLY A 443 3.99 -1.71 -1.16
N VAL A 444 5.07 -0.97 -0.89
CA VAL A 444 5.03 0.49 -0.78
C VAL A 444 4.77 1.17 -2.13
N ALA A 445 5.19 0.58 -3.25
CA ALA A 445 5.00 1.15 -4.58
C ALA A 445 3.59 0.94 -5.14
N SER A 446 2.85 -0.07 -4.66
CA SER A 446 1.48 -0.39 -5.09
C SER A 446 0.41 0.38 -4.33
N GLY A 447 0.66 1.67 -4.06
CA GLY A 447 -0.19 2.53 -3.25
C GLY A 447 -1.60 2.78 -3.84
N PRO A 448 -2.42 3.60 -3.15
CA PRO A 448 -3.85 3.74 -3.41
C PRO A 448 -4.18 4.14 -4.85
N MET A 449 -3.33 4.94 -5.50
CA MET A 449 -3.55 5.36 -6.89
C MET A 449 -3.49 4.20 -7.90
N THR A 450 -2.78 3.12 -7.57
CA THR A 450 -2.70 1.94 -8.42
C THR A 450 -4.05 1.20 -8.43
N ALA A 451 -4.65 0.97 -7.25
CA ALA A 451 -5.93 0.28 -7.12
C ALA A 451 -7.13 1.15 -7.54
N THR A 452 -7.04 2.47 -7.30
CA THR A 452 -8.16 3.41 -7.51
C THR A 452 -8.20 4.02 -8.92
N PHE A 453 -7.14 3.87 -9.71
CA PHE A 453 -7.09 4.43 -11.07
C PHE A 453 -6.45 3.51 -12.11
N LEU A 454 -5.22 3.03 -11.88
CA LEU A 454 -4.55 2.18 -12.86
C LEU A 454 -5.31 0.88 -13.12
N LEU A 455 -5.82 0.24 -12.07
CA LEU A 455 -6.63 -0.96 -12.20
C LEU A 455 -7.96 -0.70 -12.92
N PRO A 456 -8.81 0.28 -12.52
CA PRO A 456 -9.99 0.66 -13.29
C PRO A 456 -9.69 0.99 -14.77
N MET A 457 -8.61 1.73 -15.04
CA MET A 457 -8.16 2.01 -16.41
C MET A 457 -7.81 0.74 -17.18
N ALA A 458 -7.10 -0.19 -16.56
CA ALA A 458 -6.83 -1.50 -17.15
C ALA A 458 -8.13 -2.30 -17.40
N MET A 459 -9.08 -2.26 -16.47
CA MET A 459 -10.38 -2.93 -16.60
C MET A 459 -11.17 -2.34 -17.77
N GLY A 460 -11.22 -1.01 -17.89
CA GLY A 460 -11.82 -0.32 -19.02
C GLY A 460 -11.22 -0.72 -20.36
N ALA A 461 -9.88 -0.72 -20.46
CA ALA A 461 -9.18 -1.13 -21.67
C ALA A 461 -9.45 -2.59 -22.04
N CYS A 462 -9.40 -3.49 -21.05
CA CYS A 462 -9.70 -4.91 -21.23
C CYS A 462 -11.14 -5.13 -21.72
N THR A 463 -12.10 -4.43 -21.13
CA THR A 463 -13.53 -4.57 -21.49
C THR A 463 -13.77 -4.12 -22.93
N ALA A 464 -13.15 -3.00 -23.36
CA ALA A 464 -13.24 -2.51 -24.74
C ALA A 464 -12.60 -3.46 -25.77
N LEU A 465 -11.59 -4.23 -25.38
CA LEU A 465 -10.95 -5.25 -26.22
C LEU A 465 -11.72 -6.59 -26.23
N GLY A 466 -12.76 -6.74 -25.41
CA GLY A 466 -13.48 -8.01 -25.23
C GLY A 466 -12.69 -9.07 -24.47
N GLY A 467 -11.65 -8.67 -23.72
CA GLY A 467 -10.84 -9.54 -22.88
C GLY A 467 -11.54 -9.89 -21.55
N ASN A 468 -11.00 -10.85 -20.81
CA ASN A 468 -11.55 -11.24 -19.52
C ASN A 468 -10.92 -10.37 -18.42
N VAL A 469 -11.74 -9.53 -17.79
CA VAL A 469 -11.29 -8.57 -16.77
C VAL A 469 -10.54 -9.24 -15.62
N ALA A 470 -11.02 -10.39 -15.14
CA ALA A 470 -10.41 -11.11 -14.02
C ALA A 470 -9.03 -11.68 -14.38
N SER A 471 -8.82 -12.14 -15.62
CA SER A 471 -7.54 -12.72 -16.04
C SER A 471 -6.59 -11.73 -16.69
N ASP A 472 -7.07 -10.63 -17.26
CA ASP A 472 -6.28 -9.75 -18.14
C ASP A 472 -6.07 -8.36 -17.51
N ALA A 473 -7.11 -7.76 -16.90
CA ALA A 473 -7.04 -6.44 -16.29
C ALA A 473 -6.43 -6.47 -14.88
N PHE A 474 -6.84 -7.42 -14.04
CA PHE A 474 -6.16 -7.70 -12.78
C PHE A 474 -4.72 -8.13 -13.06
N GLY A 475 -3.82 -7.94 -12.10
CA GLY A 475 -2.40 -8.21 -12.20
C GLY A 475 -1.56 -6.97 -12.45
N VAL A 476 -2.18 -5.81 -12.73
CA VAL A 476 -1.46 -4.54 -12.86
C VAL A 476 -0.79 -4.20 -11.53
N VAL A 477 -1.52 -4.34 -10.42
CA VAL A 477 -0.99 -4.07 -9.06
C VAL A 477 0.14 -5.04 -8.72
N ALA A 478 -0.01 -6.32 -9.06
CA ALA A 478 0.99 -7.36 -8.86
C ALA A 478 2.33 -7.03 -9.55
N MET A 479 2.27 -6.60 -10.82
CA MET A 479 3.49 -6.26 -11.56
C MET A 479 4.14 -4.98 -11.02
N VAL A 480 3.31 -3.97 -10.70
CA VAL A 480 3.77 -2.73 -10.02
C VAL A 480 4.49 -3.07 -8.72
N ALA A 481 3.96 -4.01 -7.93
CA ALA A 481 4.58 -4.44 -6.69
C ALA A 481 5.86 -5.26 -6.92
N MET A 482 5.96 -6.05 -7.99
CA MET A 482 7.09 -6.94 -8.26
C MET A 482 8.36 -6.20 -8.76
N THR A 483 8.22 -5.18 -9.61
CA THR A 483 9.39 -4.52 -10.23
C THR A 483 10.32 -3.77 -9.27
N PRO A 484 9.84 -3.13 -8.17
CA PRO A 484 10.69 -2.59 -7.10
C PRO A 484 11.62 -3.62 -6.46
N LEU A 485 11.17 -4.88 -6.29
CA LEU A 485 11.97 -5.94 -5.67
C LEU A 485 13.27 -6.15 -6.44
N ILE A 486 13.18 -6.14 -7.78
CA ILE A 486 14.33 -6.34 -8.66
C ILE A 486 15.20 -5.09 -8.64
N THR A 487 14.59 -3.91 -8.78
CA THR A 487 15.30 -2.63 -8.90
C THR A 487 16.12 -2.31 -7.67
N LEU A 488 15.57 -2.45 -6.46
CA LEU A 488 16.29 -2.18 -5.22
C LEU A 488 17.39 -3.20 -4.95
N GLN A 489 17.19 -4.46 -5.32
CA GLN A 489 18.24 -5.47 -5.20
C GLN A 489 19.39 -5.23 -6.19
N ILE A 490 19.11 -4.81 -7.42
CA ILE A 490 20.14 -4.38 -8.37
C ILE A 490 20.93 -3.21 -7.80
N LEU A 491 20.25 -2.22 -7.20
CA LEU A 491 20.92 -1.07 -6.60
C LEU A 491 21.80 -1.48 -5.41
N GLY A 492 21.31 -2.39 -4.56
CA GLY A 492 22.09 -3.00 -3.49
C GLY A 492 23.31 -3.80 -3.99
N LEU A 493 23.18 -4.48 -5.14
CA LEU A 493 24.31 -5.16 -5.79
C LEU A 493 25.35 -4.16 -6.30
N VAL A 494 24.91 -3.09 -6.97
CA VAL A 494 25.79 -2.02 -7.45
C VAL A 494 26.52 -1.36 -6.28
N TYR A 495 25.82 -1.13 -5.16
CA TYR A 495 26.40 -0.61 -3.94
C TYR A 495 27.50 -1.53 -3.38
N LYS A 496 27.22 -2.83 -3.24
CA LYS A 496 28.18 -3.84 -2.79
C LYS A 496 29.42 -3.91 -3.70
N LEU A 497 29.24 -3.81 -5.01
CA LEU A 497 30.34 -3.80 -5.98
C LEU A 497 31.19 -2.53 -5.91
N LYS A 498 30.57 -1.37 -5.65
CA LYS A 498 31.28 -0.09 -5.47
C LYS A 498 32.10 -0.08 -4.18
N GLN A 499 31.54 -0.57 -3.07
CA GLN A 499 32.29 -0.70 -1.81
C GLN A 499 33.54 -1.58 -1.97
N LYS A 500 33.42 -2.71 -2.69
CA LYS A 500 34.56 -3.62 -2.92
C LYS A 500 35.70 -2.96 -3.74
N LYS A 501 35.40 -1.92 -4.53
CA LYS A 501 36.39 -1.19 -5.34
C LYS A 501 37.02 0.01 -4.63
N SER A 502 36.40 0.54 -3.58
CA SER A 502 36.94 1.64 -2.77
C SER A 502 36.83 1.30 -1.27
N PRO A 503 37.81 0.56 -0.70
CA PRO A 503 37.82 0.21 0.72
C PRO A 503 38.09 1.39 1.67
N ALA A 504 38.48 2.55 1.13
CA ALA A 504 39.02 3.67 1.90
C ALA A 504 37.98 4.50 2.68
N ALA A 505 36.73 4.04 2.82
CA ALA A 505 35.67 4.76 3.54
C ALA A 505 35.32 4.17 4.92
N GLU A 506 36.16 3.27 5.45
CA GLU A 506 35.92 2.57 6.73
C GLU A 506 36.43 3.28 8.00
N THR A 507 37.04 4.46 7.94
CA THR A 507 37.62 5.06 9.16
C THR A 507 36.69 5.86 10.08
N VAL A 508 35.37 5.85 9.92
CA VAL A 508 34.47 6.48 10.93
C VAL A 508 33.15 5.72 11.09
N ALA A 509 33.21 4.48 11.56
CA ALA A 509 32.05 3.79 12.11
C ALA A 509 32.47 2.69 13.10
N GLU A 510 33.40 2.98 14.01
CA GLU A 510 33.37 2.34 15.32
C GLU A 510 32.51 3.23 16.24
N PRO A 511 31.52 2.68 16.96
CA PRO A 511 30.90 3.42 18.04
C PRO A 511 32.00 3.72 19.06
N VAL A 512 32.22 5.00 19.34
CA VAL A 512 33.02 5.43 20.48
C VAL A 512 32.38 4.80 21.70
N GLU A 513 33.04 3.78 22.28
CA GLU A 513 32.79 3.39 23.66
C GLU A 513 33.07 4.63 24.50
N ASP A 514 32.01 5.27 24.99
CA ASP A 514 32.10 6.19 26.11
C ASP A 514 32.52 5.35 27.33
N ILE A 515 33.83 5.16 27.47
CA ILE A 515 34.46 4.77 28.73
C ILE A 515 34.34 5.99 29.64
N ILE A 516 33.34 5.98 30.51
CA ILE A 516 33.28 6.85 31.68
C ILE A 516 33.86 6.05 32.85
N GLU A 517 35.07 6.41 33.27
CA GLU A 517 35.58 6.19 34.63
C GLU A 517 34.80 7.01 35.66
#